data_AF-Q1ZZT6-F1
#
_entry.id   AF-Q1ZZT6-F1
#
_cell.length_a   1.000
_cell.length_b   1.000
_cell.length_c   1.000
_cell.angle_alpha   90.00
_cell.angle_beta   90.00
_cell.angle_gamma   90.00
#
_symmetry.space_group_name_H-M   'P 1'
#
loop_
_entity.id
_entity.type
_entity.pdbx_description
1 polymer ?
#
loop_
_entity_poly.entity_id
_entity_poly.type
_entity_poly.pdbx_seq_one_letter_code
_entity_poly.pdbx_strand_id
1 'polypeptide(L)'
;WYWGNMTVNEAKEKLKEAPEGTFLIRDSSHSDYLLTISVKTSAGPTNLRIEYQDGKFRLDSIICVKSKLKQFDSVVHLIDYYVQMCKDKRTGPEAPRNGTVHLYLTKPLYTSAPPLQHLCRLTINKCTGTIWGLPLPTRLKDYLEEYKFQV
;
A
#
# COMPACT_ATOMS: atom_id res chain seq x y z
N TRP A 1 0.08 -3.65 8.77
CA TRP A 1 0.19 -4.54 7.59
C TRP A 1 1.61 -4.65 7.03
N TYR A 2 2.61 -4.25 7.82
CA TYR A 2 4.00 -4.58 7.61
C TYR A 2 4.33 -5.85 8.39
N TRP A 3 4.95 -6.83 7.74
CA TRP A 3 5.23 -8.17 8.26
C TRP A 3 6.71 -8.41 8.56
N GLY A 4 7.57 -7.40 8.40
CA GLY A 4 9.00 -7.51 8.68
C GLY A 4 9.68 -8.57 7.83
N ASN A 5 10.59 -9.33 8.45
CA ASN A 5 11.39 -10.39 7.84
C ASN A 5 10.56 -11.65 7.54
N MET A 6 9.57 -11.48 6.67
CA MET A 6 8.76 -12.56 6.11
C MET A 6 9.37 -13.03 4.79
N THR A 7 9.43 -14.34 4.60
CA THR A 7 9.93 -14.94 3.36
C THR A 7 8.91 -14.85 2.23
N VAL A 8 9.39 -14.99 0.99
CA VAL A 8 8.53 -15.05 -0.21
C VAL A 8 7.49 -16.17 -0.12
N ASN A 9 7.88 -17.33 0.41
CA ASN A 9 7.00 -18.51 0.50
C ASN A 9 5.90 -18.31 1.55
N GLU A 10 6.24 -17.76 2.72
CA GLU A 10 5.23 -17.43 3.75
C GLU A 10 4.22 -16.41 3.23
N ALA A 11 4.68 -15.39 2.51
CA ALA A 11 3.80 -14.39 1.89
C ALA A 11 2.85 -15.03 0.85
N LYS A 12 3.37 -15.94 0.02
CA LYS A 12 2.56 -16.69 -0.96
C LYS A 12 1.47 -17.52 -0.28
N GLU A 13 1.81 -18.27 0.77
CA GLU A 13 0.85 -19.09 1.51
C GLU A 13 -0.22 -18.22 2.18
N LYS A 14 0.17 -17.11 2.83
CA LYS A 14 -0.77 -16.16 3.46
C LYS A 14 -1.74 -15.52 2.47
N LEU A 15 -1.31 -15.30 1.23
CA LEU A 15 -2.12 -14.65 0.19
C LEU A 15 -2.85 -15.64 -0.73
N LYS A 16 -2.56 -16.95 -0.64
CA LYS A 16 -3.06 -17.97 -1.57
C LYS A 16 -4.58 -17.93 -1.73
N GLU A 17 -5.29 -17.89 -0.62
CA GLU A 17 -6.77 -17.88 -0.55
C GLU A 17 -7.34 -16.48 -0.27
N ALA A 18 -6.49 -15.45 -0.21
CA ALA A 18 -6.95 -14.09 -0.04
C ALA A 18 -7.71 -13.60 -1.29
N PRO A 19 -8.65 -12.67 -1.16
CA PRO A 19 -9.27 -12.02 -2.32
C PRO A 19 -8.25 -11.22 -3.15
N GLU A 20 -8.54 -11.06 -4.44
CA GLU A 20 -7.72 -10.24 -5.34
C GLU A 20 -7.54 -8.80 -4.82
N GLY A 21 -6.32 -8.29 -4.97
CA GLY A 21 -5.88 -6.99 -4.46
C GLY A 21 -5.55 -6.96 -2.98
N THR A 22 -5.66 -8.07 -2.26
CA THR A 22 -5.13 -8.18 -0.89
C THR A 22 -3.61 -8.13 -0.93
N PHE A 23 -3.00 -7.29 -0.09
CA PHE A 23 -1.56 -7.07 -0.10
C PHE A 23 -0.93 -7.00 1.29
N LEU A 24 0.38 -7.15 1.36
CA LEU A 24 1.19 -6.90 2.55
C LEU A 24 2.56 -6.32 2.18
N ILE A 25 3.21 -5.64 3.12
CA ILE A 25 4.62 -5.23 2.99
C ILE A 25 5.48 -6.13 3.86
N ARG A 26 6.65 -6.49 3.33
CA ARG A 26 7.70 -7.22 4.04
C ARG A 26 9.07 -6.75 3.60
N ASP A 27 10.09 -7.18 4.31
CA ASP A 27 11.48 -6.97 3.92
C ASP A 27 11.76 -7.68 2.59
N SER A 28 12.56 -7.03 1.75
CA SER A 28 13.03 -7.65 0.51
C SER A 28 14.12 -8.68 0.82
N SER A 29 14.06 -9.82 0.13
CA SER A 29 15.15 -10.81 0.15
C SER A 29 16.26 -10.50 -0.86
N HIS A 30 16.11 -9.44 -1.66
CA HIS A 30 17.08 -8.99 -2.66
C HIS A 30 17.89 -7.82 -2.10
N SER A 31 19.23 -7.87 -2.25
CA SER A 31 20.18 -6.92 -1.68
C SER A 31 19.89 -5.46 -2.02
N ASP A 32 19.45 -5.21 -3.25
CA ASP A 32 19.31 -3.84 -3.77
C ASP A 32 18.00 -3.14 -3.35
N TYR A 33 17.14 -3.82 -2.58
CA TYR A 33 15.83 -3.31 -2.21
C TYR A 33 15.61 -3.47 -0.71
N LEU A 34 14.97 -2.49 -0.08
CA LEU A 34 14.64 -2.57 1.34
C LEU A 34 13.33 -3.33 1.55
N LEU A 35 12.31 -3.03 0.75
CA LEU A 35 10.95 -3.50 0.97
C LEU A 35 10.36 -4.13 -0.28
N THR A 36 9.38 -5.01 -0.07
CA THR A 36 8.61 -5.67 -1.13
C THR A 36 7.13 -5.67 -0.76
N ILE A 37 6.29 -5.36 -1.74
CA ILE A 37 4.85 -5.58 -1.72
C ILE A 37 4.59 -7.02 -2.19
N SER A 38 3.95 -7.83 -1.37
CA SER A 38 3.35 -9.09 -1.82
C SER A 38 1.85 -8.87 -2.00
N VAL A 39 1.31 -9.18 -3.17
CA VAL A 39 -0.09 -8.91 -3.53
C VAL A 39 -0.71 -10.10 -4.23
N LYS A 40 -1.98 -10.39 -3.92
CA LYS A 40 -2.79 -11.38 -4.62
C LYS A 40 -3.35 -10.78 -5.92
N THR A 41 -3.02 -11.39 -7.06
CA THR A 41 -3.66 -11.11 -8.36
C THR A 41 -4.56 -12.27 -8.78
N SER A 42 -5.31 -12.10 -9.87
CA SER A 42 -6.04 -13.18 -10.54
C SER A 42 -5.18 -14.39 -10.92
N ALA A 43 -3.90 -14.19 -11.23
CA ALA A 43 -2.94 -15.27 -11.53
C ALA A 43 -2.27 -15.88 -10.29
N GLY A 44 -2.52 -15.33 -9.09
CA GLY A 44 -1.94 -15.77 -7.82
C GLY A 44 -1.09 -14.70 -7.12
N PRO A 45 -0.48 -15.03 -5.98
CA PRO A 45 0.38 -14.09 -5.26
C PRO A 45 1.65 -13.74 -6.05
N THR A 46 1.91 -12.45 -6.24
CA THR A 46 3.12 -11.91 -6.87
C THR A 46 3.84 -10.93 -5.95
N ASN A 47 5.03 -10.50 -6.34
CA ASN A 47 5.87 -9.59 -5.57
C ASN A 47 6.29 -8.39 -6.42
N LEU A 48 6.22 -7.21 -5.83
CA LEU A 48 6.69 -5.97 -6.42
C LEU A 48 7.64 -5.27 -5.45
N ARG A 49 8.87 -5.00 -5.89
CA ARG A 49 9.88 -4.39 -5.04
C ARG A 49 9.67 -2.88 -4.96
N ILE A 50 10.09 -2.30 -3.84
CA ILE A 50 10.09 -0.86 -3.61
C ILE A 50 11.55 -0.40 -3.65
N GLU A 51 11.88 0.43 -4.63
CA GLU A 51 13.16 1.10 -4.74
C GLU A 51 13.22 2.26 -3.74
N TYR A 52 14.39 2.48 -3.14
CA TYR A 52 14.68 3.65 -2.32
C TYR A 52 15.96 4.31 -2.82
N GLN A 53 15.83 5.53 -3.34
CA GLN A 53 16.95 6.29 -3.89
C GLN A 53 16.73 7.78 -3.63
N ASP A 54 17.79 8.50 -3.28
CA ASP A 54 17.77 9.96 -3.04
C ASP A 54 16.68 10.41 -2.04
N GLY A 55 16.46 9.60 -1.00
CA GLY A 55 15.45 9.88 0.03
C GLY A 55 14.01 9.56 -0.38
N LYS A 56 13.78 8.99 -1.57
CA LYS A 56 12.44 8.75 -2.12
C LYS A 56 12.18 7.27 -2.38
N PHE A 57 10.95 6.86 -2.11
CA PHE A 57 10.40 5.55 -2.44
C PHE A 57 9.67 5.57 -3.78
N ARG A 58 9.85 4.51 -4.58
CA ARG A 58 9.07 4.27 -5.81
C ARG A 58 8.94 2.77 -6.07
N LEU A 59 7.98 2.38 -6.90
CA LEU A 59 7.87 0.98 -7.34
C LEU A 59 9.00 0.64 -8.32
N ASP A 60 9.41 -0.63 -8.32
CA ASP A 60 10.39 -1.14 -9.25
C ASP A 60 9.98 -0.85 -10.71
N SER A 61 10.88 -0.15 -11.39
CA SER A 61 10.71 0.34 -12.75
C SER A 61 10.69 -0.74 -13.83
N ILE A 62 11.02 -1.99 -13.47
CA ILE A 62 10.97 -3.14 -14.39
C ILE A 62 9.52 -3.58 -14.67
N ILE A 63 8.61 -3.38 -13.72
CA ILE A 63 7.21 -3.85 -13.82
C ILE A 63 6.24 -2.73 -14.22
N CYS A 64 6.63 -1.47 -14.03
CA CYS A 64 5.81 -0.30 -14.32
C CYS A 64 6.49 0.63 -15.33
N VAL A 65 5.76 1.07 -16.36
CA VAL A 65 6.27 1.98 -17.39
C VAL A 65 6.92 3.22 -16.75
N LYS A 66 8.24 3.35 -16.91
CA LYS A 66 9.11 4.35 -16.24
C LYS A 66 8.59 5.79 -16.28
N SER A 67 7.85 6.20 -17.32
CA SER A 67 7.41 7.60 -17.46
C SER A 67 6.26 8.01 -16.53
N LYS A 68 5.72 7.12 -15.69
CA LYS A 68 4.61 7.41 -14.76
C LYS A 68 4.89 7.07 -13.29
N LEU A 69 6.12 6.67 -12.94
CA LEU A 69 6.41 6.28 -11.56
C LEU A 69 6.59 7.50 -10.65
N LYS A 70 5.58 7.73 -9.81
CA LYS A 70 5.66 8.73 -8.75
C LYS A 70 6.67 8.31 -7.68
N GLN A 71 7.32 9.32 -7.12
CA GLN A 71 8.24 9.21 -6.01
C GLN A 71 7.56 9.74 -4.75
N PHE A 72 7.87 9.13 -3.61
CA PHE A 72 7.20 9.43 -2.34
C PHE A 72 8.22 9.51 -1.20
N ASP A 73 8.01 10.42 -0.26
CA ASP A 73 8.81 10.49 0.97
C ASP A 73 8.49 9.37 1.97
N SER A 74 7.36 8.69 1.80
CA SER A 74 6.89 7.66 2.71
C SER A 74 6.35 6.47 1.94
N VAL A 75 6.74 5.26 2.36
CA VAL A 75 6.17 4.00 1.85
C VAL A 75 4.67 3.94 2.05
N VAL A 76 4.18 4.40 3.21
CA VAL A 76 2.73 4.42 3.48
C VAL A 76 1.98 5.32 2.50
N HIS A 77 2.55 6.50 2.17
CA HIS A 77 2.01 7.39 1.15
C HIS A 77 2.02 6.75 -0.24
N LEU A 78 3.10 6.06 -0.62
CA LEU A 78 3.17 5.29 -1.85
C LEU A 78 2.01 4.28 -1.93
N ILE A 79 1.80 3.51 -0.86
CA ILE A 79 0.75 2.49 -0.82
C ILE A 79 -0.64 3.12 -0.85
N ASP A 80 -0.89 4.14 -0.04
CA ASP A 80 -2.18 4.84 -0.03
C ASP A 80 -2.49 5.42 -1.42
N TYR A 81 -1.51 6.03 -2.08
CA TYR A 81 -1.67 6.54 -3.44
C TYR A 81 -2.14 5.46 -4.41
N TYR A 82 -1.44 4.32 -4.48
CA TYR A 82 -1.82 3.24 -5.40
C TYR A 82 -3.17 2.59 -5.02
N VAL A 83 -3.49 2.48 -3.72
CA VAL A 83 -4.81 2.01 -3.27
C VAL A 83 -5.93 2.97 -3.68
N GLN A 84 -5.72 4.29 -3.59
CA GLN A 84 -6.70 5.28 -4.05
C GLN A 84 -6.84 5.30 -5.57
N MET A 85 -5.73 5.17 -6.32
CA MET A 85 -5.77 5.07 -7.77
C MET A 85 -6.63 3.88 -8.25
N CYS A 86 -6.57 2.73 -7.56
CA CYS A 86 -7.40 1.57 -7.90
C CYS A 86 -8.90 1.77 -7.59
N LYS A 87 -9.26 2.72 -6.70
CA LYS A 87 -10.66 3.03 -6.36
C LYS A 87 -11.30 4.01 -7.33
N ASP A 88 -10.52 4.86 -7.99
CA ASP A 88 -11.06 5.84 -8.93
C ASP A 88 -11.53 5.13 -10.21
N LYS A 89 -12.85 5.03 -10.36
CA LYS A 89 -13.50 4.39 -11.52
C LYS A 89 -13.24 5.11 -12.85
N ARG A 90 -12.72 6.36 -12.83
CA ARG A 90 -12.34 7.10 -14.04
C ARG A 90 -11.04 6.59 -14.65
N THR A 91 -10.16 6.02 -13.82
CA THR A 91 -9.01 5.21 -14.24
C THR A 91 -9.37 3.74 -14.09
N GLY A 92 -10.48 3.32 -14.72
CA GLY A 92 -10.74 1.90 -14.90
C GLY A 92 -9.51 1.23 -15.49
N PRO A 93 -9.21 -0.04 -15.16
CA PRO A 93 -8.06 -0.72 -15.74
C PRO A 93 -8.25 -0.72 -17.25
N GLU A 94 -7.52 0.15 -17.95
CA GLU A 94 -7.32 -0.02 -19.39
C GLU A 94 -6.83 -1.45 -19.56
N ALA A 95 -7.52 -2.23 -20.40
CA ALA A 95 -7.16 -3.62 -20.62
C ALA A 95 -5.64 -3.69 -20.91
N PRO A 96 -4.89 -4.56 -20.22
CA PRO A 96 -3.44 -4.60 -20.35
C PRO A 96 -3.07 -4.78 -21.80
N ARG A 97 -2.53 -3.72 -22.42
CA ARG A 97 -1.86 -3.83 -23.70
C ARG A 97 -0.53 -4.54 -23.42
N ASN A 98 -0.50 -5.84 -23.69
CA ASN A 98 0.66 -6.72 -23.70
C ASN A 98 1.49 -6.75 -22.40
N GLY A 99 1.28 -7.79 -21.57
CA GLY A 99 2.24 -8.23 -20.55
C GLY A 99 2.43 -7.33 -19.31
N THR A 100 1.74 -6.19 -19.23
CA THR A 100 1.84 -5.28 -18.08
C THR A 100 0.91 -5.74 -16.96
N VAL A 101 1.46 -6.18 -15.83
CA VAL A 101 0.69 -6.46 -14.62
C VAL A 101 0.22 -5.13 -14.05
N HIS A 102 -1.07 -4.82 -14.17
CA HIS A 102 -1.64 -3.67 -13.48
C HIS A 102 -1.58 -3.92 -11.98
N LEU A 103 -0.86 -3.07 -11.25
CA LEU A 103 -0.84 -3.10 -9.80
C LEU A 103 -2.25 -2.78 -9.29
N TYR A 104 -2.91 -3.78 -8.71
CA TYR A 104 -4.22 -3.65 -8.11
C TYR A 104 -4.11 -3.86 -6.61
N LEU A 105 -4.21 -2.78 -5.82
CA LEU A 105 -4.15 -2.81 -4.36
C LEU A 105 -5.49 -2.35 -3.79
N THR A 106 -6.09 -3.19 -2.95
CA THR A 106 -7.43 -2.90 -2.40
C THR A 106 -7.42 -2.87 -0.88
N LYS A 107 -6.94 -3.94 -0.26
CA LYS A 107 -6.97 -4.10 1.20
C LYS A 107 -5.66 -4.67 1.75
N PRO A 108 -5.18 -4.13 2.88
CA PRO A 108 -4.02 -4.68 3.54
C PRO A 108 -4.37 -5.97 4.30
N LEU A 109 -3.44 -6.92 4.29
CA LEU A 109 -3.44 -8.07 5.20
C LEU A 109 -2.73 -7.66 6.49
N TYR A 110 -3.51 -7.50 7.55
CA TYR A 110 -3.00 -7.14 8.87
C TYR A 110 -2.33 -8.35 9.56
N THR A 111 -1.27 -8.07 10.33
CA THR A 111 -0.57 -9.05 11.18
C THR A 111 -1.43 -9.49 12.37
N SER A 112 -2.22 -8.56 12.90
CA SER A 112 -3.18 -8.74 13.98
C SER A 112 -4.31 -7.72 13.83
N ALA A 113 -5.40 -7.89 14.59
CA ALA A 113 -6.50 -6.93 14.58
C ALA A 113 -6.00 -5.53 15.01
N PRO A 114 -6.17 -4.46 14.18
CA PRO A 114 -5.79 -3.12 14.58
C PRO A 114 -6.63 -2.63 15.77
N PRO A 115 -6.08 -1.73 16.62
CA PRO A 115 -6.86 -1.15 17.70
C PRO A 115 -8.02 -0.32 17.13
N LEU A 116 -9.15 -0.30 17.85
CA LEU A 116 -10.34 0.44 17.42
C LEU A 116 -10.05 1.92 17.13
N GLN A 117 -9.20 2.55 17.95
CA GLN A 117 -8.77 3.94 17.75
C GLN A 117 -8.13 4.17 16.37
N HIS A 118 -7.32 3.21 15.88
CA HIS A 118 -6.71 3.30 14.56
C HIS A 118 -7.76 3.10 13.46
N LEU A 119 -8.70 2.17 13.63
CA LEU A 119 -9.80 1.99 12.69
C LEU A 119 -10.68 3.25 12.57
N CYS A 120 -10.94 3.92 13.69
CA CYS A 120 -11.60 5.23 13.70
C CYS A 120 -10.78 6.29 12.95
N ARG A 121 -9.45 6.36 13.17
CA ARG A 121 -8.56 7.26 12.41
C ARG A 121 -8.64 7.04 10.92
N LEU A 122 -8.55 5.79 10.45
CA LEU A 122 -8.68 5.47 9.02
C LEU A 122 -10.04 5.88 8.46
N THR A 123 -11.10 5.79 9.27
CA THR A 123 -12.46 6.19 8.87
C THR A 123 -12.56 7.70 8.73
N ILE A 124 -11.99 8.46 9.67
CA ILE A 124 -11.94 9.93 9.62
C ILE A 124 -11.13 10.41 8.41
N ASN A 125 -9.95 9.82 8.17
CA ASN A 125 -9.07 10.20 7.06
C ASN A 125 -9.71 9.97 5.67
N LYS A 126 -10.66 9.03 5.55
CA LYS A 126 -11.45 8.83 4.32
C LYS A 126 -12.46 9.95 4.08
N CYS A 127 -12.93 10.60 5.13
CA CYS A 127 -13.94 11.65 5.06
C CYS A 127 -13.33 13.04 4.92
N THR A 128 -12.17 13.30 5.56
CA THR A 128 -11.56 14.63 5.54
C THR A 128 -10.06 14.60 5.83
N GLY A 129 -9.33 15.56 5.24
CA GLY A 129 -7.96 15.91 5.63
C GLY A 129 -7.88 17.14 6.56
N THR A 130 -9.00 17.80 6.86
CA THR A 130 -9.04 19.04 7.67
C THR A 130 -9.19 18.73 9.16
N ILE A 131 -8.16 18.11 9.75
CA ILE A 131 -8.17 17.63 11.15
C ILE A 131 -8.48 18.74 12.17
N TRP A 132 -7.91 19.94 11.99
CA TRP A 132 -8.05 21.02 12.96
C TRP A 132 -9.46 21.60 13.08
N GLY A 133 -10.30 21.40 12.07
CA GLY A 133 -11.72 21.78 12.09
C GLY A 133 -12.63 20.80 12.83
N LEU A 134 -12.12 19.63 13.25
CA LEU A 134 -12.94 18.64 13.95
C LEU A 134 -13.23 19.05 15.40
N PRO A 135 -14.41 18.72 15.94
CA PRO A 135 -14.78 18.96 17.34
C PRO A 135 -14.14 17.90 18.26
N LEU A 136 -12.82 17.76 18.19
CA LEU A 136 -12.04 16.80 18.97
C LEU A 136 -11.04 17.53 19.90
N PRO A 137 -10.71 16.96 21.07
CA PRO A 137 -9.58 17.42 21.88
C PRO A 137 -8.26 17.41 21.09
N THR A 138 -7.36 18.35 21.39
CA THR A 138 -6.06 18.51 20.70
C THR A 138 -5.27 17.19 20.63
N ARG A 139 -5.22 16.42 21.72
CA ARG A 139 -4.52 15.12 21.75
C ARG A 139 -5.02 14.13 20.69
N LEU A 140 -6.33 14.14 20.39
CA LEU A 140 -6.87 13.29 19.33
C LEU A 140 -6.59 13.87 17.94
N LYS A 141 -6.49 15.20 17.80
CA LYS A 141 -6.05 15.84 16.55
C LYS A 141 -4.60 15.49 16.25
N ASP A 142 -3.73 15.58 17.25
CA ASP A 142 -2.31 15.19 17.12
C ASP A 142 -2.18 13.71 16.71
N TYR A 143 -2.96 12.82 17.32
CA TYR A 143 -3.02 11.41 16.92
C TYR A 143 -3.46 11.18 15.46
N LEU A 144 -4.36 12.01 14.93
CA LEU A 144 -4.75 11.96 13.53
C LEU A 144 -3.65 12.50 12.61
N GLU A 145 -2.92 13.54 13.05
CA GLU A 145 -1.80 14.15 12.32
C GLU A 145 -0.61 13.19 12.14
N GLU A 146 -0.36 12.30 13.10
CA GLU A 146 0.67 11.25 13.02
C GLU A 146 0.45 10.27 11.85
N TYR A 147 -0.78 10.12 11.35
CA TYR A 147 -1.10 9.20 10.25
C TYR A 147 -2.31 9.68 9.46
N LYS A 148 -2.04 10.30 8.30
CA LYS A 148 -3.05 10.94 7.45
C LYS A 148 -3.59 10.06 6.31
N PHE A 149 -3.17 8.81 6.25
CA PHE A 149 -3.49 7.89 5.15
C PHE A 149 -4.80 7.13 5.40
N GLN A 150 -5.39 6.58 4.35
CA GLN A 150 -6.72 5.94 4.41
C GLN A 150 -6.68 4.40 4.45
N VAL A 151 -5.49 3.82 4.40
CA VAL A 151 -5.20 2.38 4.39
C VAL A 151 -4.33 1.97 5.57
#